data_AF-A0A7Y4W1J4-F1
#
_entry.id   AF-A0A7Y4W1J4-F1
#
_cell.length_a   1.000
_cell.length_b   1.000
_cell.length_c   1.000
_cell.angle_alpha   90.00
_cell.angle_beta   90.00
_cell.angle_gamma   90.00
#
_symmetry.space_group_name_H-M   'P 1'
#
loop_
_entity.id
_entity.type
_entity.pdbx_description
1 polymer ?
#
loop_
_entity_poly.entity_id
_entity_poly.type
_entity_poly.pdbx_seq_one_letter_code
_entity_poly.pdbx_strand_id
1 'polypeptide(L)'
;MNINSTQVIKIIAEINFYISVILLVLGGILSVFGSHSFFQFNEDLYGALDNNLRMVMVYLAFTECMIVAYCWIRNKFQIMIIVGSFLIMMIGSLGFYGEINAVEIDPTFTSFFLYIGLSHIFYGVLVNRDKHTVSGRQPHSNVD
;
A
#
# COMPACT_ATOMS: atom_id res chain seq x y z
N MET A 1 12.06 -28.11 14.32
CA MET A 1 11.61 -26.72 14.49
C MET A 1 10.10 -26.72 14.26
N ASN A 2 9.29 -26.59 15.33
CA ASN A 2 7.83 -26.69 15.21
C ASN A 2 7.28 -25.30 14.87
N ILE A 3 7.01 -25.05 13.60
CA ILE A 3 6.49 -23.75 13.14
C ILE A 3 4.98 -23.76 13.36
N ASN A 4 4.51 -22.92 14.28
CA ASN A 4 3.08 -22.79 14.55
C ASN A 4 2.38 -22.06 13.38
N SER A 5 1.14 -22.43 13.04
CA SER A 5 0.38 -21.86 11.93
C SER A 5 0.32 -20.32 11.94
N THR A 6 0.25 -19.72 13.14
CA THR A 6 0.26 -18.26 13.32
C THR A 6 1.58 -17.61 12.88
N GLN A 7 2.71 -18.28 13.06
CA GLN A 7 4.02 -17.77 12.60
C GLN A 7 4.12 -17.84 11.07
N VAL A 8 3.59 -18.91 10.46
CA VAL A 8 3.54 -19.05 9.00
C VAL A 8 2.72 -17.91 8.38
N ILE A 9 1.53 -17.64 8.92
CA ILE A 9 0.65 -16.56 8.43
C ILE A 9 1.37 -15.21 8.48
N LYS A 10 2.13 -14.92 9.55
CA LYS A 10 2.89 -13.67 9.67
C LYS A 10 3.98 -13.55 8.61
N ILE A 11 4.76 -14.61 8.41
CA ILE A 11 5.84 -14.62 7.41
C ILE A 11 5.25 -14.40 6.01
N ILE A 12 4.15 -15.09 5.67
CA ILE A 12 3.49 -14.91 4.37
C ILE A 12 2.96 -13.49 4.22
N ALA A 13 2.32 -12.93 5.25
CA ALA A 13 1.81 -11.56 5.22
C ALA A 13 2.90 -10.52 5.04
N GLU A 14 4.04 -10.70 5.73
CA GLU A 14 5.21 -9.84 5.65
C GLU A 14 5.84 -9.87 4.25
N ILE A 15 6.03 -11.07 3.68
CA ILE A 15 6.53 -11.22 2.31
C ILE A 15 5.58 -10.54 1.32
N ASN A 16 4.27 -10.79 1.44
CA ASN A 16 3.27 -10.17 0.58
C ASN A 16 3.26 -8.64 0.70
N PHE A 17 3.43 -8.12 1.92
CA PHE A 17 3.57 -6.68 2.14
C PHE A 17 4.79 -6.11 1.40
N TYR A 18 5.99 -6.69 1.56
CA TYR A 18 7.17 -6.20 0.85
C TYR A 18 7.04 -6.30 -0.67
N ILE A 19 6.42 -7.36 -1.19
CA ILE A 19 6.10 -7.48 -2.62
C ILE A 19 5.19 -6.32 -3.05
N SER A 20 4.15 -6.01 -2.27
CA SER A 20 3.24 -4.91 -2.57
C SER A 20 3.92 -3.54 -2.55
N VAL A 21 4.87 -3.32 -1.62
CA VAL A 21 5.70 -2.09 -1.57
C VAL A 21 6.56 -1.97 -2.82
N ILE A 22 7.27 -3.05 -3.19
CA ILE A 22 8.10 -3.08 -4.41
C ILE A 22 7.24 -2.81 -5.64
N LEU A 23 6.04 -3.41 -5.73
CA LEU A 23 5.12 -3.18 -6.83
C LEU A 23 4.61 -1.73 -6.87
N LEU A 24 4.33 -1.11 -5.71
CA LEU A 24 3.94 0.30 -5.66
C LEU A 24 5.07 1.20 -6.18
N VAL A 25 6.31 0.95 -5.71
CA VAL A 25 7.48 1.73 -6.09
C VAL A 25 7.81 1.55 -7.57
N LEU A 26 7.88 0.30 -8.06
CA LEU A 26 8.16 0.01 -9.46
C LEU A 26 7.03 0.51 -10.35
N GLY A 27 5.77 0.26 -9.99
CA GLY A 27 4.61 0.75 -10.74
C GLY A 27 4.58 2.27 -10.83
N GLY A 28 4.95 2.97 -9.76
CA GLY A 28 5.01 4.43 -9.73
C GLY A 28 6.21 5.04 -10.45
N ILE A 29 7.34 4.36 -10.52
CA ILE A 29 8.49 4.83 -11.33
C ILE A 29 8.26 4.52 -12.81
N LEU A 30 7.81 3.30 -13.12
CA LEU A 30 7.55 2.84 -14.49
C LEU A 30 6.35 3.56 -15.12
N SER A 31 5.46 4.18 -14.35
CA SER A 31 4.38 5.00 -14.91
C SER A 31 4.87 6.18 -15.75
N VAL A 32 6.11 6.64 -15.57
CA VAL A 32 6.70 7.74 -16.36
C VAL A 32 7.29 7.25 -17.69
N PHE A 33 7.73 5.99 -17.75
CA PHE A 33 8.36 5.42 -18.95
C PHE A 33 7.26 4.84 -19.85
N GLY A 34 6.72 5.65 -20.76
CA GLY A 34 5.53 5.34 -21.57
C GLY A 34 5.52 3.97 -22.28
N SER A 35 6.68 3.40 -22.64
CA SER A 35 6.76 2.08 -23.28
C SER A 35 6.83 0.89 -22.31
N HIS A 36 7.00 1.14 -21.00
CA HIS A 36 7.20 0.12 -19.97
C HIS A 36 6.21 0.28 -18.81
N SER A 37 5.17 1.10 -19.00
CA SER A 37 4.15 1.29 -17.97
C SER A 37 3.25 0.06 -17.85
N PHE A 38 2.94 -0.32 -16.62
CA PHE A 38 1.90 -1.30 -16.32
C PHE A 38 0.48 -0.75 -16.61
N PHE A 39 0.35 0.57 -16.76
CA PHE A 39 -0.92 1.25 -16.98
C PHE A 39 -1.02 1.72 -18.44
N GLN A 40 -2.18 1.55 -19.04
CA GLN A 40 -2.50 2.07 -20.35
C GLN A 40 -2.99 3.51 -20.22
N PHE A 41 -2.08 4.42 -20.48
CA PHE A 41 -2.37 5.83 -20.57
C PHE A 41 -2.74 6.17 -22.03
N ASN A 42 -4.02 6.49 -22.28
CA ASN A 42 -4.47 6.89 -23.62
C ASN A 42 -4.15 8.37 -23.86
N GLU A 43 -3.04 8.67 -24.55
CA GLU A 43 -2.60 10.05 -24.83
C GLU A 43 -3.67 10.90 -25.53
N ASP A 44 -4.49 10.30 -26.39
CA ASP A 44 -5.55 10.98 -27.15
C ASP A 44 -6.78 11.37 -26.32
N LEU A 45 -7.04 10.68 -25.20
CA LEU A 45 -8.17 10.98 -24.29
C LEU A 45 -7.74 11.78 -23.06
N TYR A 46 -6.47 11.73 -22.68
CA TYR A 46 -6.04 12.17 -21.37
C TYR A 46 -5.38 13.55 -21.31
N GLY A 47 -4.86 14.12 -22.40
CA GLY A 47 -4.26 15.47 -22.40
C GLY A 47 -3.41 15.78 -21.15
N ALA A 48 -3.78 16.80 -20.37
CA ALA A 48 -3.08 17.17 -19.12
C ALA A 48 -3.28 16.19 -17.94
N LEU A 49 -4.32 15.35 -17.96
CA LEU A 49 -4.60 14.38 -16.90
C LEU A 49 -3.60 13.24 -16.87
N ASP A 50 -3.12 12.79 -18.04
CA ASP A 50 -2.15 11.69 -18.13
C ASP A 50 -0.91 12.02 -17.30
N ASN A 51 -0.32 13.17 -17.59
CA ASN A 51 0.88 13.62 -16.92
C ASN A 51 0.66 13.82 -15.41
N ASN A 52 -0.49 14.34 -15.02
CA ASN A 52 -0.83 14.50 -13.60
C ASN A 52 -0.94 13.16 -12.88
N LEU A 53 -1.59 12.16 -13.49
CA LEU A 53 -1.74 10.84 -12.91
C LEU A 53 -0.40 10.11 -12.80
N ARG A 54 0.47 10.22 -13.82
CA ARG A 54 1.84 9.72 -13.77
C ARG A 54 2.63 10.36 -12.63
N MET A 55 2.51 11.68 -12.44
CA MET A 55 3.17 12.38 -11.34
C MET A 55 2.62 11.97 -9.97
N VAL A 56 1.31 11.75 -9.83
CA VAL A 56 0.70 11.20 -8.61
C VAL A 56 1.30 9.83 -8.28
N MET A 57 1.43 8.95 -9.27
CA MET A 57 2.03 7.62 -9.10
C MET A 57 3.50 7.70 -8.63
N VAL A 58 4.29 8.63 -9.19
CA VAL A 58 5.66 8.90 -8.73
C VAL A 58 5.67 9.39 -7.28
N TYR A 59 4.80 10.34 -6.93
CA TYR A 59 4.70 10.85 -5.57
C TYR A 59 4.28 9.78 -4.57
N LEU A 60 3.39 8.86 -4.97
CA LEU A 60 3.03 7.70 -4.15
C LEU A 60 4.23 6.78 -3.93
N ALA A 61 5.02 6.48 -4.97
CA ALA A 61 6.24 5.68 -4.82
C ALA A 61 7.26 6.31 -3.86
N PHE A 62 7.50 7.62 -3.98
CA PHE A 62 8.39 8.35 -3.07
C PHE A 62 7.85 8.37 -1.63
N THR A 63 6.56 8.63 -1.48
CA THR A 63 5.88 8.66 -0.17
C THR A 63 5.97 7.30 0.49
N GLU A 64 5.73 6.22 -0.25
CA GLU A 64 5.84 4.85 0.24
C GLU A 64 7.24 4.55 0.76
N CYS A 65 8.29 4.88 0.00
CA CYS A 65 9.68 4.73 0.43
C CYS A 65 9.95 5.46 1.76
N MET A 66 9.46 6.70 1.91
CA MET A 66 9.65 7.49 3.13
C MET A 66 8.91 6.90 4.32
N ILE A 67 7.66 6.45 4.13
CA ILE A 67 6.86 5.85 5.21
C ILE A 67 7.47 4.51 5.63
N VAL A 68 7.86 3.65 4.69
CA VAL A 68 8.50 2.36 5.00
C VAL A 68 9.82 2.58 5.74
N ALA A 69 10.66 3.53 5.31
CA ALA A 69 11.88 3.90 6.01
C ALA A 69 11.60 4.39 7.44
N TYR A 70 10.59 5.25 7.62
CA TYR A 70 10.15 5.68 8.94
C TYR A 70 9.67 4.52 9.81
N CYS A 71 8.84 3.63 9.27
CA CYS A 71 8.32 2.47 9.96
C CYS A 71 9.42 1.50 10.39
N TRP A 72 10.45 1.33 9.56
CA TRP A 72 11.63 0.52 9.86
C TRP A 72 12.44 1.11 11.03
N ILE A 73 12.71 2.41 10.99
CA ILE A 73 13.48 3.10 12.05
C ILE A 73 12.72 3.11 13.38
N ARG A 74 11.38 3.28 13.34
CA ARG A 74 10.55 3.48 14.55
C ARG A 74 9.81 2.22 14.99
N ASN A 75 9.87 1.12 14.25
CA ASN A 75 9.09 -0.10 14.46
C ASN A 75 7.57 0.16 14.58
N LYS A 76 7.04 1.04 13.71
CA LYS A 76 5.63 1.51 13.72
C LYS A 76 4.85 1.11 12.47
N PHE A 77 4.87 -0.17 12.10
CA PHE A 77 4.13 -0.67 10.94
C PHE A 77 2.60 -0.66 11.09
N GLN A 78 2.05 -0.39 12.28
CA GLN A 78 0.61 -0.17 12.47
C GLN A 78 0.06 0.97 11.60
N ILE A 79 0.91 1.93 11.19
CA ILE A 79 0.55 3.04 10.30
C ILE A 79 0.12 2.52 8.90
N MET A 80 0.56 1.33 8.50
CA MET A 80 0.19 0.71 7.23
C MET A 80 -1.32 0.47 7.07
N ILE A 81 -2.07 0.42 8.18
CA ILE A 81 -3.54 0.35 8.13
C ILE A 81 -4.12 1.62 7.47
N ILE A 82 -3.60 2.78 7.86
CA ILE A 82 -4.05 4.08 7.32
C ILE A 82 -3.58 4.24 5.88
N VAL A 83 -2.31 3.90 5.61
CA VAL A 83 -1.74 3.95 4.25
C VAL A 83 -2.55 3.06 3.30
N GLY A 84 -2.81 1.82 3.67
CA GLY A 84 -3.57 0.90 2.85
C GLY A 84 -5.02 1.34 2.62
N SER A 85 -5.63 1.97 3.62
CA SER A 85 -6.97 2.56 3.48
C SER A 85 -6.99 3.74 2.51
N PHE A 86 -5.96 4.59 2.54
CA PHE A 86 -5.78 5.67 1.58
C PHE A 86 -5.58 5.14 0.16
N LEU A 87 -4.78 4.09 -0.01
CA LEU A 87 -4.59 3.44 -1.32
C LEU A 87 -5.89 2.85 -1.87
N ILE A 88 -6.74 2.22 -1.06
CA ILE A 88 -8.07 1.76 -1.51
C ILE A 88 -8.95 2.95 -1.87
N MET A 89 -8.90 4.04 -1.11
CA MET A 89 -9.67 5.26 -1.39
C MET A 89 -9.30 5.89 -2.74
N MET A 90 -8.06 5.75 -3.20
CA MET A 90 -7.63 6.22 -4.52
C MET A 90 -8.49 5.65 -5.65
N ILE A 91 -9.01 4.43 -5.51
CA ILE A 91 -9.91 3.81 -6.51
C ILE A 91 -11.15 4.68 -6.69
N GLY A 92 -11.81 5.05 -5.59
CA GLY A 92 -12.99 5.90 -5.61
C GLY A 92 -12.68 7.31 -6.13
N SER A 93 -11.56 7.89 -5.69
CA SER A 93 -11.12 9.21 -6.14
C SER A 93 -10.86 9.26 -7.65
N LEU A 94 -10.20 8.24 -8.21
CA LEU A 94 -9.96 8.15 -9.65
C LEU A 94 -11.25 7.93 -10.43
N GLY A 95 -12.13 7.03 -9.97
CA GLY A 95 -13.42 6.79 -10.60
C GLY A 95 -14.30 8.05 -10.64
N PHE A 96 -14.41 8.77 -9.52
CA PHE A 96 -15.16 10.02 -9.44
C PHE A 96 -14.56 11.11 -10.34
N TYR A 97 -13.23 11.22 -10.38
CA TYR A 97 -12.56 12.17 -11.27
C TYR A 97 -12.82 11.84 -12.75
N GLY A 98 -12.71 10.55 -13.11
CA GLY A 98 -12.98 10.08 -14.47
C GLY A 98 -14.41 10.38 -14.91
N GLU A 99 -15.39 10.12 -14.04
CA GLU A 99 -16.80 10.38 -14.31
C GLU A 99 -17.08 11.87 -14.55
N ILE A 100 -16.57 12.77 -13.70
CA ILE A 100 -16.78 14.23 -13.84
C ILE A 100 -16.17 14.76 -15.13
N ASN A 101 -15.02 14.25 -15.54
CA ASN A 101 -14.28 14.75 -16.69
C ASN A 101 -14.56 13.96 -17.97
N ALA A 102 -15.48 12.99 -17.93
CA ALA A 102 -15.78 12.06 -19.02
C ALA A 102 -14.52 11.35 -19.58
N VAL A 103 -13.60 10.98 -18.68
CA VAL A 103 -12.37 10.25 -19.01
C VAL A 103 -12.46 8.81 -18.51
N GLU A 104 -12.20 7.87 -19.40
CA GLU A 104 -12.17 6.44 -19.08
C GLU A 104 -10.89 6.09 -18.31
N ILE A 105 -11.04 5.68 -17.04
CA ILE A 105 -9.93 5.26 -16.18
C ILE A 105 -9.54 3.80 -16.47
N ASP A 106 -8.25 3.55 -16.65
CA ASP A 106 -7.75 2.19 -16.86
C ASP A 106 -8.11 1.28 -15.66
N PRO A 107 -8.85 0.17 -15.88
CA PRO A 107 -9.26 -0.74 -14.81
C PRO A 107 -8.09 -1.41 -14.08
N THR A 108 -6.87 -1.40 -14.64
CA THR A 108 -5.68 -1.90 -13.96
C THR A 108 -5.34 -1.09 -12.70
N PHE A 109 -5.66 0.21 -12.65
CA PHE A 109 -5.50 1.03 -11.44
C PHE A 109 -6.31 0.47 -10.27
N THR A 110 -7.56 0.06 -10.52
CA THR A 110 -8.44 -0.50 -9.50
C THR A 110 -7.83 -1.76 -8.88
N SER A 111 -7.39 -2.70 -9.72
CA SER A 111 -6.80 -3.95 -9.25
C SER A 111 -5.47 -3.70 -8.52
N PHE A 112 -4.65 -2.79 -9.04
CA PHE A 112 -3.37 -2.40 -8.47
C PHE A 112 -3.53 -1.81 -7.07
N PHE A 113 -4.35 -0.76 -6.93
CA PHE A 113 -4.58 -0.10 -5.63
C PHE A 113 -5.28 -1.00 -4.63
N LEU A 114 -6.20 -1.87 -5.08
CA LEU A 114 -6.89 -2.80 -4.20
C LEU A 114 -5.91 -3.83 -3.62
N TYR A 115 -5.09 -4.45 -4.46
CA TYR A 115 -4.09 -5.43 -4.01
C TYR A 115 -3.09 -4.81 -3.04
N ILE A 116 -2.53 -3.65 -3.39
CA ILE A 116 -1.53 -2.99 -2.55
C ILE A 116 -2.17 -2.52 -1.24
N GLY A 117 -3.33 -1.87 -1.30
CA GLY A 117 -4.03 -1.38 -0.12
C GLY A 117 -4.41 -2.48 0.87
N LEU A 118 -4.95 -3.61 0.39
CA LEU A 118 -5.26 -4.77 1.23
C LEU A 118 -4.00 -5.38 1.85
N SER A 119 -2.90 -5.46 1.08
CA SER A 119 -1.62 -5.97 1.58
C SER A 119 -1.08 -5.12 2.74
N HIS A 120 -1.21 -3.79 2.65
CA HIS A 120 -0.81 -2.86 3.70
C HIS A 120 -1.68 -2.97 4.95
N ILE A 121 -3.01 -3.02 4.77
CA ILE A 121 -3.95 -3.18 5.89
C ILE A 121 -3.69 -4.49 6.62
N PHE A 122 -3.59 -5.59 5.87
CA PHE A 122 -3.41 -6.92 6.46
C PHE A 122 -2.15 -7.01 7.30
N TYR A 123 -1.01 -6.54 6.78
CA TYR A 123 0.25 -6.51 7.52
C TYR A 123 0.19 -5.58 8.74
N GLY A 124 -0.35 -4.36 8.58
CA GLY A 124 -0.53 -3.41 9.68
C GLY A 124 -1.39 -3.96 10.82
N VAL A 125 -2.48 -4.67 10.50
CA VAL A 125 -3.35 -5.33 11.49
C VAL A 125 -2.60 -6.44 12.23
N LEU A 126 -1.84 -7.29 11.54
CA LEU A 126 -1.08 -8.37 12.17
C LEU A 126 -0.03 -7.82 13.15
N VAL A 127 0.73 -6.81 12.74
CA VAL A 127 1.72 -6.17 13.62
C VAL A 127 1.07 -5.49 14.83
N ASN A 128 -0.11 -4.89 14.66
CA ASN A 128 -0.82 -4.26 15.77
C ASN A 128 -1.27 -5.29 16.82
N ARG A 129 -1.80 -6.45 16.38
CA ARG A 129 -2.24 -7.53 17.28
C ARG A 129 -1.09 -8.10 18.10
N ASP A 130 0.10 -8.17 17.54
CA ASP A 130 1.30 -8.64 18.24
C ASP A 130 1.72 -7.71 19.38
N LYS A 131 1.67 -6.39 19.16
CA LYS A 131 1.96 -5.42 20.22
C LYS A 131 1.02 -5.55 21.41
N HIS A 132 -0.28 -5.75 21.15
CA HIS A 132 -1.27 -5.94 22.22
C HIS A 132 -1.11 -7.27 22.96
N THR A 133 -0.71 -8.34 22.27
CA THR A 133 -0.47 -9.65 22.89
C THR A 133 0.75 -9.62 23.83
N VAL A 134 1.79 -8.87 23.46
CA VAL A 134 2.99 -8.68 24.31
C VAL A 134 2.68 -7.77 25.50
N SER A 135 1.91 -6.69 25.29
CA SER A 135 1.53 -5.76 26.37
C SER A 135 0.56 -6.37 27.40
N GLY A 136 -0.29 -7.31 27.00
CA GLY A 136 -1.24 -8.01 27.90
C GLY A 136 -0.63 -9.13 28.75
N ARG A 137 0.68 -9.42 28.57
CA ARG A 137 1.42 -10.42 29.35
C ARG A 137 2.31 -9.82 30.44
N GLN A 138 2.11 -8.56 30.84
CA GLN A 138 2.76 -8.08 32.06
C GLN A 138 2.12 -8.78 33.27
N PRO A 139 2.87 -9.60 34.04
CA PRO A 139 2.35 -10.05 35.32
C PRO A 139 2.19 -8.81 36.19
N HIS A 140 1.00 -8.61 36.75
CA HIS A 140 0.86 -7.79 37.95
C HIS A 140 1.84 -8.37 38.98
N SER A 141 3.02 -7.78 39.09
CA SER A 141 3.86 -7.98 40.26
C SER A 141 3.08 -7.36 41.41
N ASN A 142 2.51 -8.24 42.26
CA ASN A 142 2.15 -7.88 43.61
C ASN A 142 3.32 -7.11 44.20
N VAL A 143 3.07 -5.86 44.54
CA VAL A 143 3.89 -5.12 45.50
C VAL A 143 2.92 -4.80 46.62
N ASP A 144 3.30 -5.32 47.78
CA ASP A 144 2.63 -5.26 49.07
C ASP A 144 2.27 -3.83 49.52
#